data_AF-A0A951B6K4-F1
#
_entry.id   AF-A0A951B6K4-F1
#
_cell.length_a   1.000
_cell.length_b   1.000
_cell.length_c   1.000
_cell.angle_alpha   90.00
_cell.angle_beta   90.00
_cell.angle_gamma   90.00
#
_symmetry.space_group_name_H-M   'P 1'
#
loop_
_entity.id
_entity.type
_entity.pdbx_description
1 polymer ?
#
loop_
_entity_poly.entity_id
_entity_poly.type
_entity_poly.pdbx_seq_one_letter_code
_entity_poly.pdbx_strand_id
1 'polypeptide(L)'
;EPAHPPLTPATAEAIIAAVTRLALAELALHAYVLAPGATTQMNEPEATAQAIRNLAAAVETAMSRLALALRQLARPQRIPALRPIQAELRADPALTDAGVVDLTDRMVDAVDTIDAILRDRLPTGPDHCGNGEIVL
;
A
#
# COMPACT_ATOMS: atom_id res chain seq x y z
N GLU A 1 -25.30 7.44 -20.23
CA GLU A 1 -24.10 7.28 -19.37
C GLU A 1 -23.88 8.53 -18.54
N PRO A 2 -23.55 8.44 -17.24
CA PRO A 2 -23.10 9.61 -16.50
C PRO A 2 -21.70 10.00 -16.99
N ALA A 3 -21.49 11.27 -17.34
CA ALA A 3 -20.19 11.78 -17.76
C ALA A 3 -19.19 11.68 -16.60
N HIS A 4 -18.15 10.86 -16.77
CA HIS A 4 -17.14 10.68 -15.74
C HIS A 4 -16.18 11.87 -15.79
N PRO A 5 -15.89 12.52 -14.64
CA PRO A 5 -14.85 13.52 -14.62
C PRO A 5 -13.51 12.82 -14.94
N PRO A 6 -12.75 13.30 -15.93
CA PRO A 6 -11.44 12.74 -16.23
C PRO A 6 -10.54 12.85 -15.00
N LEU A 7 -9.60 11.90 -14.85
CA LEU A 7 -8.51 12.01 -13.86
C LEU A 7 -7.87 13.39 -14.02
N THR A 8 -8.05 14.25 -13.02
CA THR A 8 -7.55 15.61 -13.09
C THR A 8 -6.02 15.59 -12.94
N PRO A 9 -5.29 16.55 -13.53
CA PRO A 9 -3.85 16.68 -13.34
C PRO A 9 -3.44 16.67 -11.86
N ALA A 10 -4.20 17.35 -11.01
CA ALA A 10 -3.98 17.36 -9.55
C ALA A 10 -4.09 15.95 -8.91
N THR A 11 -4.98 15.09 -9.43
CA THR A 11 -5.09 13.70 -8.94
C THR A 11 -3.90 12.86 -9.38
N ALA A 12 -3.45 13.03 -10.62
CA ALA A 12 -2.25 12.37 -11.12
C ALA A 12 -0.99 12.79 -10.33
N GLU A 13 -0.85 14.08 -10.03
CA GLU A 13 0.23 14.61 -9.20
C GLU A 13 0.22 14.03 -7.78
N ALA A 14 -0.96 13.92 -7.16
CA ALA A 14 -1.09 13.33 -5.83
C ALA A 14 -0.69 11.84 -5.82
N ILE A 15 -1.07 11.09 -6.85
CA ILE A 15 -0.69 9.68 -7.02
C ILE A 15 0.83 9.57 -7.25
N ILE A 16 1.40 10.37 -8.15
CA ILE A 16 2.85 10.39 -8.41
C ILE A 16 3.61 10.71 -7.12
N ALA A 17 3.20 11.73 -6.37
CA ALA A 17 3.84 12.10 -5.12
C ALA A 17 3.77 10.96 -4.07
N ALA A 18 2.64 10.26 -3.96
CA ALA A 18 2.50 9.12 -3.05
C ALA A 18 3.37 7.93 -3.47
N VAL A 19 3.41 7.60 -4.77
CA VAL A 19 4.29 6.56 -5.33
C VAL A 19 5.77 6.91 -5.12
N THR A 20 6.16 8.17 -5.30
CA THR A 20 7.53 8.62 -5.03
C THR A 20 7.89 8.45 -3.56
N ARG A 21 7.00 8.82 -2.63
CA ARG A 21 7.23 8.61 -1.19
C ARG A 21 7.39 7.12 -0.85
N LEU A 22 6.59 6.25 -1.47
CA LEU A 22 6.70 4.82 -1.27
C LEU A 22 8.03 4.26 -1.78
N ALA A 23 8.43 4.65 -3.00
CA ALA A 23 9.72 4.21 -3.58
C ALA A 23 10.91 4.70 -2.75
N LEU A 24 10.85 5.92 -2.20
CA LEU A 24 11.87 6.44 -1.29
C LEU A 24 11.91 5.67 0.02
N ALA A 25 10.76 5.28 0.58
CA ALA A 25 10.69 4.50 1.81
C ALA A 25 11.24 3.07 1.59
N GLU A 26 10.92 2.43 0.46
CA GLU A 26 11.47 1.13 0.07
C GLU A 26 12.99 1.20 -0.14
N LEU A 27 13.49 2.22 -0.84
CA LEU A 27 14.92 2.42 -1.04
C LEU A 27 15.65 2.68 0.28
N ALA A 28 15.07 3.49 1.16
CA ALA A 28 15.63 3.75 2.49
C ALA A 28 15.66 2.49 3.35
N LEU A 29 14.64 1.62 3.25
CA LEU A 29 14.63 0.32 3.92
C LEU A 29 15.72 -0.62 3.39
N HIS A 30 15.90 -0.69 2.07
CA HIS A 30 17.00 -1.46 1.46
C HIS A 30 18.37 -0.93 1.86
N ALA A 31 18.56 0.40 1.83
CA ALA A 31 19.81 1.02 2.26
C ALA A 31 20.08 0.79 3.75
N TYR A 32 19.04 0.79 4.58
CA TYR A 32 19.13 0.50 6.00
C TYR A 32 19.57 -0.95 6.25
N VAL A 33 19.01 -1.93 5.53
CA VAL A 33 19.43 -3.35 5.61
C VAL A 33 20.89 -3.55 5.18
N LEU A 34 21.35 -2.79 4.18
CA LEU A 34 22.70 -2.91 3.63
C LEU A 34 23.76 -2.11 4.41
N ALA A 35 23.37 -1.26 5.37
CA ALA A 35 24.29 -0.40 6.09
C ALA A 35 25.22 -1.22 7.03
N PRO A 36 26.55 -1.01 6.95
CA PRO A 36 27.49 -1.65 7.87
C PRO A 36 27.25 -1.13 9.29
N GLY A 37 26.68 -1.97 10.15
CA GLY A 37 26.25 -1.62 11.51
C GLY A 37 24.81 -2.06 11.83
N ALA A 38 23.90 -2.03 10.84
CA ALA A 38 22.57 -2.65 10.97
C ALA A 38 22.68 -4.18 11.07
N THR A 39 23.71 -4.73 10.42
CA THR A 39 24.01 -6.16 10.36
C THR A 39 24.78 -6.71 11.55
N THR A 40 25.42 -5.85 12.36
CA THR A 40 26.14 -6.29 13.57
C THR A 40 25.17 -6.67 14.72
N GLN A 41 23.88 -6.36 14.55
CA GLN A 41 22.75 -6.79 15.39
C GLN A 41 21.79 -7.77 14.67
N MET A 42 22.18 -8.43 13.57
CA MET A 42 21.35 -9.47 12.91
C MET A 42 21.32 -10.81 13.68
N ASN A 43 21.10 -10.74 14.99
CA ASN A 43 20.30 -11.74 15.71
C ASN A 43 18.89 -11.16 15.91
N GLU A 44 18.35 -10.51 14.89
CA GLU A 44 16.91 -10.22 14.82
C GLU A 44 16.18 -11.56 14.99
N PRO A 45 15.27 -11.71 15.95
CA PRO A 45 14.54 -12.95 16.11
C PRO A 45 13.83 -13.30 14.81
N GLU A 46 13.71 -14.60 14.56
CA GLU A 46 13.00 -15.13 13.39
C GLU A 46 11.58 -14.53 13.25
N ALA A 47 10.94 -14.19 14.37
CA ALA A 47 9.65 -13.52 14.45
C ALA A 47 9.66 -12.11 13.82
N THR A 48 10.66 -11.28 14.13
CA THR A 48 10.78 -9.91 13.60
C THR A 48 11.06 -9.93 12.10
N ALA A 49 11.97 -10.81 11.67
CA ALA A 49 12.26 -11.02 10.27
C ALA A 49 11.02 -11.54 9.50
N GLN A 50 10.20 -12.39 10.12
CA GLN A 50 8.95 -12.86 9.54
C GLN A 50 7.89 -11.75 9.46
N ALA A 51 7.79 -10.88 10.47
CA ALA A 51 6.88 -9.73 10.45
C ALA A 51 7.22 -8.75 9.33
N ILE A 52 8.50 -8.47 9.11
CA ILE A 52 8.97 -7.63 7.99
C ILE A 52 8.64 -8.28 6.64
N ARG A 53 8.84 -9.60 6.49
CA ARG A 53 8.44 -10.34 5.27
C ARG A 53 6.94 -10.29 5.03
N ASN A 54 6.13 -10.46 6.08
CA ASN A 54 4.67 -10.36 5.99
C ASN A 54 4.22 -8.97 5.54
N LEU A 55 4.85 -7.92 6.08
CA LEU A 55 4.59 -6.54 5.67
C LEU A 55 4.95 -6.31 4.21
N ALA A 56 6.13 -6.77 3.77
CA ALA A 56 6.58 -6.65 2.38
C ALA A 56 5.60 -7.32 1.40
N ALA A 57 5.20 -8.56 1.67
CA ALA A 57 4.23 -9.28 0.83
C ALA A 57 2.85 -8.59 0.79
N ALA A 58 2.41 -8.02 1.92
CA ALA A 58 1.16 -7.29 2.00
C ALA A 58 1.19 -5.98 1.20
N VAL A 59 2.31 -5.23 1.25
CA VAL A 59 2.54 -4.02 0.46
C VAL A 59 2.58 -4.36 -1.04
N GLU A 60 3.28 -5.41 -1.44
CA GLU A 60 3.32 -5.86 -2.85
C GLU A 60 1.92 -6.20 -3.37
N THR A 61 1.14 -6.92 -2.57
CA THR A 61 -0.26 -7.25 -2.90
C THR A 61 -1.13 -5.99 -3.02
N ALA A 62 -0.97 -5.03 -2.10
CA ALA A 62 -1.69 -3.77 -2.15
C ALA A 62 -1.36 -2.98 -3.43
N MET A 63 -0.07 -2.82 -3.73
CA MET A 63 0.39 -2.10 -4.92
C MET A 63 -0.08 -2.76 -6.21
N SER A 64 -0.05 -4.09 -6.29
CA SER A 64 -0.58 -4.84 -7.44
C SER A 64 -2.07 -4.57 -7.66
N ARG A 65 -2.87 -4.52 -6.59
CA ARG A 65 -4.31 -4.21 -6.64
C ARG A 65 -4.59 -2.76 -7.03
N LEU A 66 -3.80 -1.82 -6.51
CA LEU A 66 -3.92 -0.39 -6.86
C LEU A 66 -3.52 -0.12 -8.31
N ALA A 67 -2.46 -0.77 -8.80
CA ALA A 67 -2.05 -0.69 -10.20
C ALA A 67 -3.12 -1.25 -11.14
N LEU A 68 -3.78 -2.35 -10.76
CA LEU A 68 -4.89 -2.91 -11.52
C LEU A 68 -6.09 -1.94 -11.56
N ALA A 69 -6.43 -1.33 -10.42
CA ALA A 69 -7.49 -0.35 -10.29
C ALA A 69 -7.28 0.85 -11.24
N LEU A 70 -6.05 1.36 -11.30
CA LEU A 70 -5.66 2.43 -12.21
C LEU A 70 -5.78 2.02 -13.69
N ARG A 71 -5.33 0.81 -14.04
CA ARG A 71 -5.45 0.29 -15.42
C ARG A 71 -6.89 0.10 -15.86
N GLN A 72 -7.75 -0.30 -14.93
CA GLN A 72 -9.17 -0.55 -15.18
C GLN A 72 -10.05 0.68 -15.00
N LEU A 73 -9.48 1.79 -14.49
CA LEU A 73 -10.22 2.99 -14.06
C LEU A 73 -11.41 2.63 -13.17
N ALA A 74 -11.24 1.63 -12.32
CA ALA A 74 -12.27 1.07 -11.46
C ALA A 74 -11.78 1.06 -10.01
N ARG A 75 -12.71 1.17 -9.06
CA ARG A 75 -12.40 1.18 -7.63
C ARG A 75 -11.47 0.03 -7.25
N PRO A 76 -10.42 0.29 -6.44
CA PRO A 76 -9.50 -0.76 -6.05
C PRO A 76 -10.22 -1.87 -5.29
N GLN A 77 -9.83 -3.10 -5.62
CA GLN A 77 -10.16 -4.26 -4.80
C GLN A 77 -9.69 -4.04 -3.37
N ARG A 78 -10.30 -4.75 -2.41
CA ARG A 78 -9.90 -4.66 -1.01
C ARG A 78 -8.40 -4.92 -0.90
N ILE A 79 -7.62 -3.98 -0.40
CA ILE A 79 -6.19 -4.19 -0.12
C ILE A 79 -6.03 -4.88 1.26
N PRO A 80 -4.91 -5.58 1.51
CA PRO A 80 -4.60 -6.08 2.85
C PRO A 80 -4.57 -4.94 3.88
N ALA A 81 -5.01 -5.22 5.11
CA ALA A 81 -4.89 -4.24 6.18
C ALA A 81 -3.42 -4.18 6.64
N LEU A 82 -2.73 -3.11 6.26
CA LEU A 82 -1.30 -2.94 6.55
C LEU A 82 -1.03 -2.41 7.96
N ARG A 83 -1.94 -1.59 8.51
CA ARG A 83 -1.83 -1.03 9.86
C ARG A 83 -1.73 -2.09 10.98
N PRO A 84 -2.54 -3.17 10.98
CA PRO A 84 -2.40 -4.24 11.97
C PRO A 84 -1.03 -4.92 11.90
N ILE A 85 -0.52 -5.19 10.69
CA ILE A 85 0.78 -5.84 10.49
C ILE A 85 1.92 -4.92 10.98
N GLN A 86 1.83 -3.62 10.74
CA GLN A 86 2.79 -2.65 11.26
C GLN A 86 2.67 -2.46 12.78
N ALA A 87 1.47 -2.56 13.35
CA ALA A 87 1.28 -2.50 14.79
C ALA A 87 1.90 -3.73 15.49
N GLU A 88 1.79 -4.92 14.89
CA GLU A 88 2.48 -6.13 15.35
C GLU A 88 4.01 -5.94 15.32
N LEU A 89 4.54 -5.38 14.24
CA LEU A 89 5.97 -5.07 14.12
C LEU A 89 6.43 -4.05 15.18
N ARG A 90 5.63 -3.00 15.44
CA ARG A 90 5.93 -1.98 16.45
C ARG A 90 5.86 -2.52 17.88
N ALA A 91 4.99 -3.50 18.12
CA ALA A 91 4.82 -4.12 19.42
C ALA A 91 5.89 -5.19 19.73
N ASP A 92 6.73 -5.55 18.76
CA ASP A 92 7.80 -6.52 18.94
C ASP A 92 8.89 -5.95 19.86
N PRO A 93 9.07 -6.49 21.08
CA PRO A 93 10.07 -5.99 22.02
C PRO A 93 11.51 -6.25 21.56
N ALA A 94 11.71 -7.13 20.57
CA ALA A 94 13.02 -7.41 20.01
C ALA A 94 13.41 -6.44 18.90
N LEU A 95 12.45 -5.72 18.31
CA LEU A 95 12.73 -4.67 17.34
C LEU A 95 13.19 -3.41 18.08
N THR A 96 14.51 -3.30 18.28
CA THR A 96 15.11 -2.16 19.00
C THR A 96 15.34 -0.93 18.11
N ASP A 97 15.23 -1.08 16.79
CA ASP A 97 15.53 0.00 15.85
C ASP A 97 14.28 0.82 15.48
N ALA A 98 14.24 2.05 15.98
CA ALA A 98 13.17 3.00 15.72
C ALA A 98 13.09 3.43 14.23
N GLY A 99 14.20 3.38 13.49
CA GLY A 99 14.25 3.70 12.07
C GLY A 99 13.47 2.71 11.21
N VAL A 100 13.49 1.41 11.55
CA VAL A 100 12.69 0.39 10.85
C VAL A 100 11.19 0.64 11.06
N VAL A 101 10.79 0.98 12.29
CA VAL A 101 9.39 1.32 12.61
C VAL A 101 8.93 2.57 11.85
N ASP A 102 9.76 3.61 11.79
CA ASP A 102 9.41 4.85 11.10
C ASP A 102 9.34 4.66 9.57
N LEU A 103 10.23 3.86 8.98
CA LEU A 103 10.22 3.56 7.55
C LEU A 103 8.97 2.76 7.16
N THR A 104 8.67 1.71 7.93
CA THR A 104 7.49 0.87 7.69
C THR A 104 6.18 1.64 7.89
N ASP A 105 6.12 2.56 8.87
CA ASP A 105 4.98 3.45 9.06
C ASP A 105 4.72 4.36 7.84
N ARG A 106 5.78 4.98 7.31
CA ARG A 106 5.69 5.83 6.10
C ARG A 106 5.25 5.05 4.88
N MET A 107 5.67 3.79 4.73
CA MET A 107 5.21 2.92 3.65
C MET A 107 3.71 2.65 3.76
N VAL A 108 3.23 2.29 4.95
CA VAL A 108 1.80 2.03 5.18
C VAL A 108 0.98 3.28 4.91
N ASP A 109 1.43 4.45 5.39
CA ASP A 109 0.75 5.72 5.17
C ASP A 109 0.63 6.11 3.69
N ALA A 110 1.69 5.87 2.92
CA ALA A 110 1.69 6.09 1.47
C ALA A 110 0.68 5.18 0.76
N VAL A 111 0.63 3.89 1.11
CA VAL A 111 -0.32 2.94 0.51
C VAL A 111 -1.77 3.29 0.87
N ASP A 112 -2.04 3.61 2.14
CA ASP A 112 -3.37 4.03 2.61
C ASP A 112 -3.83 5.30 1.87
N THR A 113 -2.93 6.26 1.65
CA THR A 113 -3.21 7.48 0.90
C THR A 113 -3.59 7.19 -0.55
N ILE A 114 -2.87 6.27 -1.22
CA ILE A 114 -3.20 5.89 -2.61
C ILE A 114 -4.57 5.20 -2.66
N ASP A 115 -4.85 4.25 -1.77
CA ASP A 115 -6.16 3.57 -1.73
C ASP A 115 -7.30 4.56 -1.48
N ALA A 116 -7.13 5.52 -0.56
CA ALA A 116 -8.11 6.57 -0.29
C ALA A 116 -8.38 7.44 -1.52
N ILE A 117 -7.33 7.93 -2.21
CA ILE A 117 -7.47 8.72 -3.44
C ILE A 117 -8.21 7.90 -4.51
N LEU A 118 -7.82 6.65 -4.72
CA LEU A 118 -8.45 5.82 -5.75
C LEU A 118 -9.91 5.47 -5.41
N ARG A 119 -10.25 5.24 -4.15
CA ARG A 119 -11.64 4.98 -3.74
C ARG A 119 -12.55 6.20 -3.84
N ASP A 120 -12.01 7.39 -3.61
CA ASP A 120 -12.75 8.66 -3.74
C ASP A 120 -13.00 9.02 -5.22
N ARG A 121 -12.04 8.68 -6.10
CA ARG A 121 -12.05 9.14 -7.49
C ARG A 121 -12.53 8.11 -8.51
N LEU A 122 -12.49 6.82 -8.19
CA LEU A 122 -12.87 5.77 -9.12
C LEU A 122 -14.25 5.18 -8.78
N PRO A 123 -15.11 4.95 -9.79
CA PRO A 123 -16.41 4.34 -9.57
C PRO A 123 -16.25 2.90 -9.08
N THR A 124 -17.17 2.45 -8.22
CA THR A 124 -17.43 1.01 -8.05
C THR A 124 -17.73 0.45 -9.43
N GLY A 125 -16.89 -0.48 -9.92
CA GLY A 125 -17.02 -1.03 -11.27
C GLY A 125 -18.43 -1.54 -11.56
N PRO A 126 -18.78 -1.72 -12.85
CA PRO A 126 -20.15 -1.96 -13.28
C PRO A 126 -20.73 -3.21 -12.58
N ASP A 127 -21.81 -3.01 -11.83
CA ASP A 127 -22.70 -4.09 -11.41
C ASP A 127 -23.15 -4.86 -12.65
N HIS A 128 -22.56 -6.03 -12.87
CA HIS A 128 -23.09 -7.03 -13.79
C HIS A 128 -24.27 -7.72 -13.09
N CYS A 129 -25.41 -7.02 -13.01
CA CYS A 129 -26.75 -7.55 -12.72
C CYS A 129 -27.72 -6.55 -13.38
N GLY A 130 -28.19 -6.73 -14.60
CA GLY A 130 -28.99 -7.86 -15.06
C GLY A 130 -30.33 -7.29 -15.51
N ASN A 131 -30.37 -6.81 -16.76
CA ASN A 131 -31.61 -6.47 -17.46
C ASN A 131 -32.50 -7.71 -17.51
N GLY A 132 -33.69 -7.61 -16.92
CA GLY A 132 -34.65 -8.71 -16.94
C GLY A 132 -36.04 -8.28 -16.48
N GLU A 133 -36.68 -7.37 -17.20
CA GLU A 133 -38.14 -7.42 -17.37
C GLU A 133 -38.58 -6.61 -18.60
N ILE A 134 -38.78 -7.30 -19.71
CA ILE A 134 -39.75 -6.89 -20.73
C ILE A 134 -41.04 -7.61 -20.33
N VAL A 135 -42.04 -6.86 -19.88
CA VAL A 135 -43.42 -7.35 -19.81
C VAL A 135 -44.16 -6.77 -21.01
N LEU A 136 -44.60 -7.66 -21.90
CA LEU A 136 -45.54 -7.42 -22.98
C LEU A 136 -46.95 -7.19 -22.43
#